data_AF-A0A2A2YCW8-F1
#
_entry.id   AF-A0A2A2YCW8-F1
#
_cell.length_a   1.000
_cell.length_b   1.000
_cell.length_c   1.000
_cell.angle_alpha   90.00
_cell.angle_beta   90.00
_cell.angle_gamma   90.00
#
_symmetry.space_group_name_H-M   'P 1'
#
loop_
_entity.id
_entity.type
_entity.pdbx_description
1 polymer ?
#
loop_
_entity_poly.entity_id
_entity_poly.type
_entity_poly.pdbx_seq_one_letter_code
_entity_poly.pdbx_strand_id
1 'polypeptide(L)'
;MLLSRLLCLLAATLATTLSAQDLPGLKVTFTSAGKTDVRSDRLLALHVPAGQAPTPFLATGPFIAKWEGDLQSPLRGTFKLSAESSGRFKLSLNGQPLLDGPGIKTVQLNKGANRIVAEIASADQGDTFVRLSWASKDFPLEPVPPTLLTHPADKELDVATQRRDGRLLFAQMNCAACHADPTLLPAKGTGMPEHGQIAPLLSELGTKFKAPFLADWIHDPHSIRPHSLMPKVFAGAGAEQKAADLAAMLTQGATPKAGAVDLKLAPQGGALFANLGCIACHQRPDAEGKDSQDRVPMGHIADKWHPAALMEYLQDPAKHYPATRMPHFRLEEEEASQLAAYLLVNSRLVKRQALAGDATRGATLLVSAGCLNCHAGMPATTQPTLATVLKAGDKGCLAPDDKTRATAPDFALTAAQHASLKAFLATDLASLKQDTPAESIRATPP
;
A
#
# COMPACT_ATOMS: atom_id res chain seq x y z
N MET A 1 -24.56 -69.89 -30.35
CA MET A 1 -24.89 -69.48 -28.98
C MET A 1 -23.98 -68.30 -28.65
N LEU A 2 -24.37 -67.05 -28.88
CA LEU A 2 -25.36 -66.21 -28.19
C LEU A 2 -24.65 -65.23 -27.23
N LEU A 3 -24.98 -63.94 -27.43
CA LEU A 3 -24.71 -62.72 -26.64
C LEU A 3 -23.32 -62.08 -26.82
N SER A 4 -23.16 -61.00 -27.61
CA SER A 4 -23.77 -59.65 -27.51
C SER A 4 -23.27 -58.86 -26.31
N ARG A 5 -22.44 -57.84 -26.57
CA ARG A 5 -22.47 -56.51 -25.92
C ARG A 5 -21.57 -55.54 -26.68
N LEU A 6 -22.20 -54.74 -27.53
CA LEU A 6 -21.72 -53.45 -28.02
C LEU A 6 -21.47 -52.55 -26.79
N LEU A 7 -20.26 -52.02 -26.64
CA LEU A 7 -20.00 -50.87 -25.79
C LEU A 7 -19.67 -49.69 -26.71
N CYS A 8 -20.65 -48.81 -26.90
CA CYS A 8 -20.45 -47.50 -27.49
C CYS A 8 -19.57 -46.66 -26.54
N LEU A 9 -18.36 -46.32 -26.98
CA LEU A 9 -17.54 -45.27 -26.38
C LEU A 9 -18.16 -43.91 -26.74
N LEU A 10 -19.05 -43.40 -25.90
CA LEU A 10 -19.36 -41.97 -25.86
C LEU A 10 -18.19 -41.27 -25.14
N ALA A 11 -17.32 -40.63 -25.90
CA ALA A 11 -16.38 -39.66 -25.37
C ALA A 11 -17.17 -38.41 -24.97
N ALA A 12 -17.59 -38.35 -23.69
CA ALA A 12 -18.07 -37.12 -23.10
C ALA A 12 -16.85 -36.23 -22.83
N THR A 13 -16.61 -35.27 -23.74
CA THR A 13 -15.77 -34.11 -23.45
C THR A 13 -16.44 -33.31 -22.34
N LEU A 14 -16.10 -33.61 -21.09
CA LEU A 14 -16.29 -32.68 -19.98
C LEU A 14 -15.35 -31.50 -20.22
N ALA A 15 -15.87 -30.50 -20.94
CA ALA A 15 -15.36 -29.15 -20.83
C ALA A 15 -15.58 -28.75 -19.37
N THR A 16 -14.54 -28.88 -18.56
CA THR A 16 -14.43 -28.15 -17.30
C THR A 16 -14.40 -26.68 -17.68
N THR A 17 -15.58 -26.05 -17.75
CA THR A 17 -15.68 -24.62 -17.52
C THR A 17 -15.17 -24.42 -16.10
N LEU A 18 -13.88 -24.10 -15.96
CA LEU A 18 -13.43 -23.34 -14.80
C LEU A 18 -14.45 -22.19 -14.71
N SER A 19 -15.24 -22.16 -13.64
CA SER A 19 -15.91 -20.93 -13.25
C SER A 19 -14.80 -19.90 -13.18
N ALA A 20 -14.73 -19.00 -14.16
CA ALA A 20 -13.86 -17.84 -14.06
C ALA A 20 -14.28 -17.18 -12.75
N GLN A 21 -13.37 -17.16 -11.78
CA GLN A 21 -13.67 -16.53 -10.51
C GLN A 21 -13.82 -15.04 -10.82
N ASP A 22 -15.05 -14.52 -10.72
CA ASP A 22 -15.32 -13.12 -10.92
C ASP A 22 -14.60 -12.33 -9.83
N LEU A 23 -13.66 -11.47 -10.24
CA LEU A 23 -12.86 -10.62 -9.38
C LEU A 23 -13.55 -9.25 -9.21
N PRO A 24 -13.43 -8.58 -8.05
CA PRO A 24 -14.03 -7.27 -7.83
C PRO A 24 -13.49 -6.17 -8.78
N GLY A 25 -14.37 -5.24 -9.17
CA GLY A 25 -14.05 -4.09 -10.02
C GLY A 25 -14.29 -4.33 -11.51
N LEU A 26 -13.76 -3.45 -12.36
CA LEU A 26 -13.82 -3.54 -13.82
C LEU A 26 -12.40 -3.52 -14.40
N LYS A 27 -12.14 -4.33 -15.43
CA LYS A 27 -10.90 -4.17 -16.22
C LYS A 27 -11.02 -2.85 -16.98
N VAL A 28 -10.10 -1.92 -16.77
CA VAL A 28 -9.95 -0.73 -17.60
C VAL A 28 -8.70 -0.85 -18.46
N THR A 29 -8.85 -0.56 -19.75
CA THR A 29 -7.75 -0.47 -20.71
C THR A 29 -7.57 0.97 -21.13
N PHE A 30 -6.40 1.53 -20.85
CA PHE A 30 -5.99 2.84 -21.33
C PHE A 30 -5.16 2.70 -22.59
N THR A 31 -5.41 3.56 -23.58
CA THR A 31 -4.62 3.66 -24.81
C THR A 31 -4.18 5.09 -25.02
N SER A 32 -2.88 5.33 -25.19
CA SER A 32 -2.29 6.64 -25.51
C SER A 32 -1.09 6.45 -26.43
N ALA A 33 -1.00 7.23 -27.50
CA ALA A 33 0.09 7.17 -28.50
C ALA A 33 0.42 5.74 -28.99
N GLY A 34 -0.61 4.90 -29.21
CA GLY A 34 -0.46 3.52 -29.68
C GLY A 34 0.06 2.52 -28.65
N LYS A 35 0.29 2.94 -27.39
CA LYS A 35 0.62 2.07 -26.27
C LYS A 35 -0.60 1.86 -25.39
N THR A 36 -0.64 0.70 -24.74
CA THR A 36 -1.72 0.33 -23.82
C THR A 36 -1.19 0.07 -22.42
N ASP A 37 -2.05 0.32 -21.45
CA ASP A 37 -1.84 -0.05 -20.07
C ASP A 37 -3.19 -0.40 -19.44
N VAL A 38 -3.22 -1.42 -18.59
CA VAL A 38 -4.45 -1.98 -18.03
C VAL A 38 -4.40 -1.96 -16.51
N ARG A 39 -5.56 -1.78 -15.86
CA ARG A 39 -5.70 -1.93 -14.40
C ARG A 39 -7.13 -2.33 -14.03
N SER A 40 -7.34 -2.70 -12.78
CA SER A 40 -8.68 -2.97 -12.24
C SER A 40 -9.20 -1.73 -11.54
N ASP A 41 -10.35 -1.22 -11.95
CA ASP A 41 -11.01 -0.06 -11.37
C ASP A 41 -12.17 -0.51 -10.47
N ARG A 42 -12.10 -0.15 -9.19
CA ARG A 42 -13.19 -0.43 -8.23
C ARG A 42 -14.53 0.23 -8.60
N LEU A 43 -14.49 1.30 -9.39
CA LEU A 43 -15.64 2.08 -9.82
C LEU A 43 -15.46 2.41 -11.30
N LEU A 44 -16.56 2.55 -12.05
CA LEU A 44 -16.52 3.25 -13.33
C LEU A 44 -16.47 4.76 -13.05
N ALA A 45 -15.29 5.22 -12.67
CA ALA A 45 -15.00 6.61 -12.41
C ALA A 45 -13.53 6.92 -12.75
N LEU A 46 -13.32 8.06 -13.39
CA LEU A 46 -11.98 8.55 -13.76
C LEU A 46 -11.95 10.06 -13.63
N HIS A 47 -10.81 10.59 -13.19
CA HIS A 47 -10.46 12.00 -13.32
C HIS A 47 -8.99 12.07 -13.72
N VAL A 48 -8.71 12.73 -14.82
CA VAL A 48 -7.36 13.00 -15.34
C VAL A 48 -7.26 14.50 -15.57
N PRO A 49 -6.46 15.23 -14.78
CA PRO A 49 -6.27 16.66 -14.97
C PRO A 49 -5.74 16.99 -16.36
N ALA A 50 -6.07 18.18 -16.86
CA ALA A 50 -5.56 18.67 -18.14
C ALA A 50 -4.02 18.58 -18.20
N GLY A 51 -3.49 18.01 -19.30
CA GLY A 51 -2.05 17.87 -19.50
C GLY A 51 -1.36 16.81 -18.66
N GLN A 52 -2.09 15.90 -18.00
CA GLN A 52 -1.53 14.75 -17.29
C GLN A 52 -1.75 13.43 -18.04
N ALA A 53 -0.92 12.44 -17.72
CA ALA A 53 -1.09 11.08 -18.23
C ALA A 53 -2.24 10.35 -17.49
N PRO A 54 -2.98 9.46 -18.17
CA PRO A 54 -4.07 8.70 -17.53
C PRO A 54 -3.56 7.60 -16.58
N THR A 55 -2.34 7.12 -16.81
CA THR A 55 -1.61 6.16 -15.96
C THR A 55 -0.11 6.51 -15.97
N PRO A 56 0.68 6.10 -14.97
CA PRO A 56 2.11 6.42 -14.91
C PRO A 56 2.95 5.65 -15.95
N PHE A 57 2.36 4.73 -16.71
CA PHE A 57 3.04 3.92 -17.73
C PHE A 57 2.75 4.37 -19.17
N LEU A 58 1.91 5.39 -19.33
CA LEU A 58 1.59 5.98 -20.62
C LEU A 58 2.15 7.39 -20.72
N ALA A 59 2.30 7.87 -21.95
CA ALA A 59 2.68 9.26 -22.18
C ALA A 59 1.48 10.18 -21.96
N THR A 60 1.75 11.41 -21.52
CA THR A 60 0.79 12.52 -21.54
C THR A 60 0.27 12.74 -22.97
N GLY A 61 -1.02 13.01 -23.10
CA GLY A 61 -1.65 13.33 -24.37
C GLY A 61 -3.08 12.79 -24.47
N PRO A 62 -3.69 12.85 -25.66
CA PRO A 62 -5.00 12.26 -25.90
C PRO A 62 -5.00 10.76 -25.60
N PHE A 63 -6.05 10.30 -24.92
CA PHE A 63 -6.16 8.90 -24.53
C PHE A 63 -7.59 8.39 -24.66
N ILE A 64 -7.72 7.06 -24.68
CA ILE A 64 -9.00 6.35 -24.55
C ILE A 64 -8.92 5.46 -23.31
N ALA A 65 -9.96 5.48 -22.48
CA ALA A 65 -10.13 4.53 -21.37
C ALA A 65 -11.39 3.69 -21.61
N LYS A 66 -11.24 2.37 -21.60
CA LYS A 66 -12.33 1.42 -21.85
C LYS A 66 -12.51 0.49 -20.66
N TRP A 67 -13.67 0.52 -20.02
CA TRP A 67 -14.06 -0.39 -18.94
C TRP A 67 -14.83 -1.58 -19.48
N GLU A 68 -14.50 -2.76 -18.96
CA GLU A 68 -15.15 -4.03 -19.30
C GLU A 68 -15.34 -4.88 -18.03
N GLY A 69 -16.55 -5.38 -17.85
CA GLY A 69 -16.92 -6.21 -16.71
C GLY A 69 -18.43 -6.29 -16.58
N ASP A 70 -18.91 -6.63 -15.40
CA ASP A 70 -20.29 -6.96 -15.13
C ASP A 70 -20.81 -6.17 -13.94
N LEU A 71 -22.02 -5.61 -14.09
CA LEU A 71 -22.81 -5.03 -13.01
C LEU A 71 -23.72 -6.13 -12.43
N GLN A 72 -23.39 -6.57 -11.23
CA GLN A 72 -24.13 -7.56 -10.47
C GLN A 72 -25.40 -6.93 -9.90
N SER A 73 -26.55 -7.51 -10.22
CA SER A 73 -27.83 -7.10 -9.64
C SER A 73 -28.40 -8.23 -8.77
N PRO A 74 -28.73 -7.99 -7.48
CA PRO A 74 -29.25 -9.04 -6.61
C PRO A 74 -30.64 -9.55 -7.04
N LEU A 75 -31.39 -8.71 -7.77
CA LEU A 75 -32.73 -8.98 -8.24
C LEU A 75 -32.96 -8.35 -9.61
N ARG A 76 -33.82 -8.96 -10.41
CA ARG A 76 -34.27 -8.34 -11.65
C ARG A 76 -35.11 -7.11 -11.31
N GLY A 77 -34.75 -5.95 -11.86
CA GLY A 77 -35.39 -4.70 -11.48
C GLY A 77 -35.20 -3.59 -12.50
N THR A 78 -36.02 -2.55 -12.35
CA THR A 78 -35.92 -1.33 -13.14
C THR A 78 -35.02 -0.34 -12.39
N PHE A 79 -33.95 0.07 -13.03
CA PHE A 79 -32.96 1.00 -12.50
C PHE A 79 -32.80 2.19 -13.45
N LYS A 80 -32.16 3.24 -12.97
CA LYS A 80 -31.64 4.31 -13.83
C LYS A 80 -30.13 4.25 -13.78
N LEU A 81 -29.48 4.28 -14.94
CA LEU A 81 -28.04 4.45 -15.04
C LEU A 81 -27.76 5.86 -15.57
N SER A 82 -26.89 6.57 -14.87
CA SER A 82 -26.52 7.96 -15.16
C SER A 82 -25.01 8.08 -15.30
N ALA A 83 -24.55 8.79 -16.32
CA ALA A 83 -23.15 9.15 -16.47
C ALA A 83 -22.98 10.68 -16.48
N GLU A 84 -22.03 11.14 -15.68
CA GLU A 84 -21.48 12.50 -15.76
C GLU A 84 -20.11 12.40 -16.43
N SER A 85 -19.82 13.23 -17.45
CA SER A 85 -18.53 13.18 -18.15
C SER A 85 -18.19 14.49 -18.87
N SER A 86 -16.90 14.80 -19.02
CA SER A 86 -16.39 15.89 -19.88
C SER A 86 -15.84 15.41 -21.24
N GLY A 87 -15.48 14.13 -21.35
CA GLY A 87 -14.98 13.52 -22.59
C GLY A 87 -16.10 12.91 -23.45
N ARG A 88 -15.71 12.31 -24.58
CA ARG A 88 -16.64 11.56 -25.45
C ARG A 88 -16.90 10.19 -24.85
N PHE A 89 -17.89 10.12 -23.97
CA PHE A 89 -18.27 8.92 -23.23
C PHE A 89 -19.32 8.07 -23.96
N LYS A 90 -19.18 6.76 -23.91
CA LYS A 90 -20.18 5.80 -24.37
C LYS A 90 -20.34 4.68 -23.35
N LEU A 91 -21.57 4.20 -23.17
CA LEU A 91 -21.88 3.04 -22.34
C LEU A 91 -22.81 2.10 -23.10
N SER A 92 -22.50 0.81 -23.05
CA SER A 92 -23.38 -0.27 -23.49
C SER A 92 -23.71 -1.20 -22.33
N LEU A 93 -24.91 -1.77 -22.37
CA LEU A 93 -25.43 -2.72 -21.41
C LEU A 93 -25.91 -3.97 -22.16
N ASN A 94 -25.38 -5.14 -21.82
CA ASN A 94 -25.69 -6.41 -22.47
C ASN A 94 -25.55 -6.36 -24.00
N GLY A 95 -24.51 -5.65 -24.48
CA GLY A 95 -24.22 -5.48 -25.92
C GLY A 95 -25.06 -4.43 -26.63
N GLN A 96 -26.04 -3.80 -25.96
CA GLN A 96 -26.87 -2.75 -26.54
C GLN A 96 -26.33 -1.36 -26.14
N PRO A 97 -26.19 -0.40 -27.08
CA PRO A 97 -25.85 0.98 -26.75
C PRO A 97 -26.87 1.59 -25.77
N LEU A 98 -26.38 2.25 -24.71
CA LEU A 98 -27.21 2.82 -23.65
C LEU A 98 -27.03 4.33 -23.51
N LEU A 99 -25.79 4.81 -23.37
CA LEU A 99 -25.46 6.24 -23.28
C LEU A 99 -24.44 6.60 -24.37
N ASP A 100 -24.62 7.78 -24.96
CA ASP A 100 -23.66 8.46 -25.84
C ASP A 100 -23.56 9.92 -25.36
N GLY A 101 -22.54 10.19 -24.53
CA GLY A 101 -22.40 11.41 -23.74
C GLY A 101 -23.03 11.33 -22.34
N PRO A 102 -23.01 12.46 -21.60
CA PRO A 102 -23.60 12.55 -20.27
C PRO A 102 -25.13 12.44 -20.33
N GLY A 103 -25.73 11.86 -19.30
CA GLY A 103 -27.18 11.71 -19.22
C GLY A 103 -27.61 10.51 -18.40
N ILE A 104 -28.93 10.31 -18.33
CA ILE A 104 -29.58 9.27 -17.54
C ILE A 104 -30.56 8.48 -18.39
N LYS A 105 -30.55 7.15 -18.25
CA LYS A 105 -31.49 6.24 -18.92
C LYS A 105 -32.06 5.23 -17.95
N THR A 106 -33.35 4.97 -18.08
CA THR A 106 -34.01 3.86 -17.39
C THR A 106 -33.67 2.55 -18.09
N VAL A 107 -33.25 1.54 -17.33
CA VAL A 107 -32.86 0.21 -17.81
C VAL A 107 -33.52 -0.88 -16.99
N GLN A 108 -33.63 -2.06 -17.60
CA GLN A 108 -33.97 -3.28 -16.88
C GLN A 108 -32.68 -4.08 -16.64
N LEU A 109 -32.32 -4.29 -15.37
CA LEU A 109 -31.23 -5.19 -15.02
C LEU A 109 -31.79 -6.59 -14.78
N ASN A 110 -31.09 -7.60 -15.28
CA ASN A 110 -31.34 -9.00 -14.96
C ASN A 110 -30.76 -9.31 -13.58
N LYS A 111 -31.33 -10.30 -12.88
CA LYS A 111 -30.70 -10.86 -11.69
C LYS A 111 -29.34 -11.49 -12.10
N GLY A 112 -28.30 -11.20 -11.34
CA GLY A 112 -26.92 -11.63 -11.61
C GLY A 112 -26.16 -10.64 -12.48
N ALA A 113 -25.26 -11.15 -13.31
CA ALA A 113 -24.37 -10.37 -14.15
C ALA A 113 -25.11 -9.63 -15.27
N ASN A 114 -24.81 -8.34 -15.41
CA ASN A 114 -25.21 -7.52 -16.55
C ASN A 114 -23.96 -6.91 -17.17
N ARG A 115 -23.62 -7.36 -18.38
CA ARG A 115 -22.38 -6.97 -19.05
C ARG A 115 -22.37 -5.47 -19.32
N ILE A 116 -21.35 -4.78 -18.84
CA ILE A 116 -21.12 -3.37 -19.15
C ILE A 116 -19.83 -3.20 -19.94
N VAL A 117 -19.90 -2.40 -20.99
CA VAL A 117 -18.72 -1.92 -21.72
C VAL A 117 -18.89 -0.42 -21.86
N ALA A 118 -17.93 0.32 -21.32
CA ALA A 118 -17.91 1.77 -21.38
C ALA A 118 -16.59 2.27 -21.93
N GLU A 119 -16.62 3.40 -22.61
CA GLU A 119 -15.44 4.00 -23.22
C GLU A 119 -15.51 5.52 -23.05
N ILE A 120 -14.38 6.15 -22.76
CA ILE A 120 -14.22 7.61 -22.83
C ILE A 120 -12.97 7.94 -23.64
N ALA A 121 -13.12 8.74 -24.68
CA ALA A 121 -11.99 9.47 -25.24
C ALA A 121 -11.80 10.79 -24.48
N SER A 122 -10.55 11.13 -24.19
CA SER A 122 -10.17 12.34 -23.45
C SER A 122 -10.83 13.60 -24.00
N ALA A 123 -11.18 14.52 -23.11
CA ALA A 123 -11.76 15.81 -23.47
C ALA A 123 -10.78 16.62 -24.33
N ASP A 124 -11.31 17.41 -25.28
CA ASP A 124 -10.49 18.26 -26.15
C ASP A 124 -9.86 19.43 -25.37
N GLN A 125 -10.51 19.88 -24.29
CA GLN A 125 -10.04 20.93 -23.38
C GLN A 125 -10.42 20.62 -21.94
N GLY A 126 -9.57 21.05 -21.00
CA GLY A 126 -9.79 20.87 -19.56
C GLY A 126 -9.57 19.44 -19.07
N ASP A 127 -10.07 19.16 -17.88
CA ASP A 127 -9.95 17.85 -17.25
C ASP A 127 -10.82 16.81 -17.95
N THR A 128 -10.32 15.58 -18.04
CA THR A 128 -11.15 14.43 -18.45
C THR A 128 -11.72 13.76 -17.22
N PHE A 129 -13.03 13.69 -17.09
CA PHE A 129 -13.67 12.89 -16.06
C PHE A 129 -14.86 12.08 -16.55
N VAL A 130 -15.15 11.00 -15.84
CA VAL A 130 -16.41 10.26 -15.91
C VAL A 130 -16.79 9.71 -14.54
N ARG A 131 -18.08 9.63 -14.24
CA ARG A 131 -18.63 8.88 -13.09
C ARG A 131 -19.94 8.21 -13.48
N LEU A 132 -20.02 6.90 -13.24
CA LEU A 132 -21.27 6.14 -13.33
C LEU A 132 -22.00 6.13 -11.99
N SER A 133 -23.26 6.53 -12.03
CA SER A 133 -24.19 6.49 -10.92
C SER A 133 -25.42 5.67 -11.30
N TRP A 134 -26.10 5.14 -10.30
CA TRP A 134 -27.35 4.40 -10.46
C TRP A 134 -28.41 4.86 -9.48
N ALA A 135 -29.67 4.63 -9.81
CA ALA A 135 -30.81 4.88 -8.92
C ALA A 135 -31.84 3.77 -9.09
N SER A 136 -32.69 3.61 -8.08
CA SER A 136 -33.90 2.80 -8.20
C SER A 136 -35.09 3.58 -7.64
N LYS A 137 -36.24 2.91 -7.47
CA LYS A 137 -37.35 3.47 -6.70
C LYS A 137 -37.07 3.50 -5.19
N ASP A 138 -36.13 2.68 -4.72
CA ASP A 138 -35.88 2.44 -3.30
C ASP A 138 -34.69 3.27 -2.78
N PHE A 139 -33.86 3.83 -3.67
CA PHE A 139 -32.71 4.66 -3.32
C PHE A 139 -32.47 5.77 -4.36
N PRO A 140 -31.92 6.93 -3.94
CA PRO A 140 -31.67 8.07 -4.83
C PRO A 140 -30.52 7.78 -5.81
N LEU A 141 -30.19 8.76 -6.67
CA LEU A 141 -29.02 8.64 -7.53
C LEU A 141 -27.74 8.67 -6.69
N GLU A 142 -26.97 7.58 -6.74
CA GLU A 142 -25.72 7.40 -6.01
C GLU A 142 -24.66 6.72 -6.91
N PRO A 143 -23.35 6.79 -6.59
CA PRO A 143 -22.34 6.03 -7.31
C PRO A 143 -22.63 4.53 -7.27
N VAL A 144 -22.37 3.82 -8.37
CA VAL A 144 -22.51 2.35 -8.36
C VAL A 144 -21.54 1.75 -7.32
N PRO A 145 -22.03 0.96 -6.34
CA PRO A 145 -21.16 0.38 -5.32
C PRO A 145 -20.07 -0.52 -5.93
N PRO A 146 -18.83 -0.45 -5.44
CA PRO A 146 -17.72 -1.24 -5.97
C PRO A 146 -17.93 -2.75 -5.79
N THR A 147 -18.73 -3.15 -4.79
CA THR A 147 -19.09 -4.54 -4.51
C THR A 147 -20.02 -5.17 -5.55
N LEU A 148 -20.61 -4.35 -6.43
CA LEU A 148 -21.48 -4.82 -7.51
C LEU A 148 -20.77 -4.88 -8.86
N LEU A 149 -19.51 -4.50 -8.94
CA LEU A 149 -18.73 -4.53 -10.17
C LEU A 149 -17.78 -5.72 -10.13
N THR A 150 -17.76 -6.50 -11.21
CA THR A 150 -16.84 -7.63 -11.33
C THR A 150 -16.23 -7.74 -12.72
N HIS A 151 -15.09 -8.40 -12.84
CA HIS A 151 -14.46 -8.74 -14.10
C HIS A 151 -13.87 -10.17 -14.05
N PRO A 152 -13.77 -10.89 -15.18
CA PRO A 152 -13.08 -12.17 -15.19
C PRO A 152 -11.58 -12.01 -14.94
N ALA A 153 -10.93 -13.07 -14.45
CA ALA A 153 -9.48 -13.12 -14.35
C ALA A 153 -8.81 -12.85 -15.72
N ASP A 154 -7.74 -12.06 -15.72
CA ASP A 154 -7.09 -11.58 -16.94
C ASP A 154 -5.58 -11.47 -16.74
N LYS A 155 -4.82 -12.17 -17.58
CA LYS A 155 -3.36 -12.27 -17.42
C LYS A 155 -2.64 -10.94 -17.67
N GLU A 156 -3.15 -10.10 -18.57
CA GLU A 156 -2.54 -8.78 -18.82
C GLU A 156 -2.71 -7.87 -17.62
N LEU A 157 -3.90 -7.93 -17.01
CA LEU A 157 -4.23 -7.22 -15.79
C LEU A 157 -3.36 -7.68 -14.60
N ASP A 158 -3.14 -8.98 -14.45
CA ASP A 158 -2.25 -9.52 -13.40
C ASP A 158 -0.82 -8.99 -13.57
N VAL A 159 -0.27 -9.03 -14.79
CA VAL A 159 1.07 -8.50 -15.09
C VAL A 159 1.17 -7.00 -14.86
N ALA A 160 0.13 -6.24 -15.23
CA ALA A 160 0.11 -4.79 -15.04
C ALA A 160 -0.06 -4.39 -13.57
N THR A 161 -0.80 -5.19 -12.78
CA THR A 161 -0.92 -5.03 -11.33
C THR A 161 0.42 -5.31 -10.66
N GLN A 162 1.06 -6.42 -11.01
CA GLN A 162 2.38 -6.79 -10.50
C GLN A 162 3.45 -5.71 -10.75
N ARG A 163 3.47 -5.11 -11.94
CA ARG A 163 4.34 -3.97 -12.26
C ARG A 163 4.06 -2.73 -11.40
N ARG A 164 2.79 -2.41 -11.16
CA ARG A 164 2.38 -1.29 -10.29
C ARG A 164 2.80 -1.50 -8.86
N ASP A 165 2.58 -2.70 -8.33
CA ASP A 165 3.00 -3.07 -6.99
C ASP A 165 4.52 -2.97 -6.85
N GLY A 166 5.27 -3.43 -7.87
CA GLY A 166 6.72 -3.29 -7.91
C GLY A 166 7.20 -1.84 -7.89
N ARG A 167 6.53 -0.96 -8.67
CA ARG A 167 6.80 0.48 -8.68
C ARG A 167 6.58 1.10 -7.30
N LEU A 168 5.48 0.75 -6.64
CA LEU A 168 5.15 1.25 -5.31
C LEU A 168 6.13 0.73 -4.25
N LEU A 169 6.46 -0.56 -4.27
CA LEU A 169 7.43 -1.18 -3.36
C LEU A 169 8.81 -0.55 -3.50
N PHE A 170 9.28 -0.34 -4.74
CA PHE A 170 10.57 0.31 -5.01
C PHE A 170 10.67 1.67 -4.33
N ALA A 171 9.62 2.48 -4.42
CA ALA A 171 9.58 3.81 -3.80
C ALA A 171 9.43 3.73 -2.27
N GLN A 172 8.49 2.93 -1.76
CA GLN A 172 8.24 2.80 -0.32
C GLN A 172 9.42 2.23 0.46
N MET A 173 10.18 1.31 -0.14
CA MET A 173 11.40 0.74 0.44
C MET A 173 12.62 1.64 0.26
N ASN A 174 12.46 2.82 -0.35
CA ASN A 174 13.52 3.79 -0.56
C ASN A 174 14.75 3.19 -1.29
N CYS A 175 14.55 2.30 -2.25
CA CYS A 175 15.64 1.65 -2.99
C CYS A 175 16.60 2.69 -3.60
N ALA A 176 16.04 3.78 -4.13
CA ALA A 176 16.75 4.91 -4.70
C ALA A 176 17.61 5.70 -3.72
N ALA A 177 17.36 5.60 -2.41
CA ALA A 177 18.12 6.33 -1.40
C ALA A 177 19.55 5.78 -1.24
N CYS A 178 19.73 4.47 -1.46
CA CYS A 178 21.04 3.82 -1.48
C CYS A 178 21.55 3.62 -2.91
N HIS A 179 20.67 3.18 -3.83
CA HIS A 179 21.03 2.91 -5.22
C HIS A 179 20.75 4.13 -6.11
N ALA A 180 21.39 5.25 -5.81
CA ALA A 180 21.25 6.47 -6.58
C ALA A 180 21.76 6.26 -8.02
N ASP A 181 20.98 6.73 -9.00
CA ASP A 181 21.32 6.67 -10.41
C ASP A 181 20.57 7.80 -11.16
N PRO A 182 21.19 8.96 -11.38
CA PRO A 182 20.51 10.11 -11.97
C PRO A 182 20.11 9.89 -13.44
N THR A 183 20.60 8.83 -14.09
CA THR A 183 20.22 8.50 -15.47
C THR A 183 18.88 7.78 -15.53
N LEU A 184 18.61 6.93 -14.54
CA LEU A 184 17.40 6.11 -14.45
C LEU A 184 16.32 6.73 -13.56
N LEU A 185 16.73 7.34 -12.44
CA LEU A 185 15.84 7.76 -11.37
C LEU A 185 15.53 9.26 -11.42
N PRO A 186 14.30 9.69 -11.10
CA PRO A 186 14.01 11.10 -10.86
C PRO A 186 14.80 11.62 -9.66
N ALA A 187 15.03 12.94 -9.65
CA ALA A 187 15.53 13.62 -8.47
C ALA A 187 14.58 13.38 -7.29
N LYS A 188 15.13 13.28 -6.07
CA LYS A 188 14.32 13.06 -4.87
C LYS A 188 13.24 14.14 -4.74
N GLY A 189 12.00 13.73 -4.48
CA GLY A 189 10.86 14.64 -4.40
C GLY A 189 10.26 15.07 -5.74
N THR A 190 10.73 14.51 -6.87
CA THR A 190 10.13 14.71 -8.20
C THR A 190 9.53 13.40 -8.72
N GLY A 191 8.51 13.50 -9.57
CA GLY A 191 7.78 12.34 -10.07
C GLY A 191 6.81 11.81 -9.01
N MET A 192 6.83 10.49 -8.77
CA MET A 192 5.89 9.89 -7.82
C MET A 192 6.11 10.38 -6.37
N PRO A 193 5.04 10.72 -5.62
CA PRO A 193 5.18 11.29 -4.27
C PRO A 193 5.99 10.43 -3.30
N GLU A 194 5.83 9.10 -3.35
CA GLU A 194 6.51 8.18 -2.44
C GLU A 194 8.04 8.21 -2.60
N HIS A 195 8.56 8.56 -3.79
CA HIS A 195 10.01 8.66 -4.04
C HIS A 195 10.66 9.83 -3.28
N GLY A 196 9.88 10.80 -2.83
CA GLY A 196 10.35 11.89 -1.99
C GLY A 196 10.37 11.58 -0.50
N GLN A 197 9.75 10.48 -0.07
CA GLN A 197 9.52 10.21 1.36
C GLN A 197 10.80 9.75 2.05
N ILE A 198 11.12 10.36 3.20
CA ILE A 198 12.22 9.91 4.08
C ILE A 198 11.69 8.97 5.15
N ALA A 199 12.52 8.06 5.64
CA ALA A 199 12.18 7.28 6.83
C ALA A 199 12.09 8.19 8.08
N PRO A 200 11.47 7.72 9.19
CA PRO A 200 11.30 8.52 10.40
C PRO A 200 12.61 9.11 10.92
N LEU A 201 12.60 10.33 11.42
CA LEU A 201 13.83 10.99 11.90
C LEU A 201 14.43 10.24 13.10
N LEU A 202 15.76 10.13 13.14
CA LEU A 202 16.49 9.50 14.25
C LEU A 202 16.75 10.44 15.44
N SER A 203 16.32 11.70 15.35
CA SER A 203 16.49 12.67 16.43
C SER A 203 15.56 12.37 17.61
N GLU A 204 16.12 12.52 18.81
CA GLU A 204 15.39 12.46 20.08
C GLU A 204 14.65 11.12 20.31
N LEU A 205 15.16 10.00 19.76
CA LEU A 205 14.50 8.72 19.95
C LEU A 205 14.45 8.29 21.42
N GLY A 206 15.51 8.58 22.20
CA GLY A 206 15.55 8.26 23.62
C GLY A 206 14.57 9.01 24.51
N THR A 207 14.02 10.15 24.07
CA THR A 207 12.95 10.83 24.83
C THR A 207 11.57 10.21 24.55
N LYS A 208 11.44 9.49 23.43
CA LYS A 208 10.18 8.93 22.93
C LYS A 208 10.04 7.45 23.25
N PHE A 209 11.10 6.70 23.01
CA PHE A 209 11.12 5.24 23.06
C PHE A 209 12.11 4.73 24.09
N LYS A 210 11.74 3.62 24.73
CA LYS A 210 12.59 2.94 25.70
C LYS A 210 13.74 2.23 24.97
N ALA A 211 14.97 2.37 25.46
CA ALA A 211 16.16 1.82 24.82
C ALA A 211 16.10 0.30 24.54
N PRO A 212 15.58 -0.57 25.43
CA PRO A 212 15.45 -1.99 25.13
C PRO A 212 14.52 -2.29 23.95
N PHE A 213 13.44 -1.53 23.78
CA PHE A 213 12.57 -1.66 22.62
C PHE A 213 13.31 -1.27 21.33
N LEU A 214 14.07 -0.17 21.37
CA LEU A 214 14.83 0.27 20.21
C LEU A 214 15.87 -0.76 19.76
N ALA A 215 16.57 -1.41 20.69
CA ALA A 215 17.51 -2.47 20.37
C ALA A 215 16.83 -3.64 19.63
N ASP A 216 15.69 -4.12 20.13
CA ASP A 216 14.93 -5.19 19.49
C ASP A 216 14.36 -4.76 18.12
N TRP A 217 13.85 -3.53 18.01
CA TRP A 217 13.35 -2.98 16.76
C TRP A 217 14.45 -2.84 15.69
N ILE A 218 15.66 -2.41 16.08
CA ILE A 218 16.80 -2.30 15.16
C ILE A 218 17.31 -3.70 14.77
N HIS A 219 17.26 -4.66 15.69
CA HIS A 219 17.70 -6.03 15.44
C HIS A 219 16.80 -6.75 14.44
N ASP A 220 15.48 -6.72 14.66
CA ASP A 220 14.51 -7.38 13.79
C ASP A 220 13.14 -6.65 13.81
N PRO A 221 12.97 -5.61 12.97
CA PRO A 221 11.72 -4.84 12.95
C PRO A 221 10.53 -5.68 12.47
N HIS A 222 10.76 -6.71 11.64
CA HIS A 222 9.72 -7.58 11.09
C HIS A 222 9.13 -8.52 12.15
N SER A 223 9.91 -8.89 13.17
CA SER A 223 9.42 -9.65 14.32
C SER A 223 8.37 -8.88 15.16
N ILE A 224 8.44 -7.54 15.14
CA ILE A 224 7.52 -6.65 15.88
C ILE A 224 6.39 -6.16 14.97
N ARG A 225 6.72 -5.79 13.72
CA ARG A 225 5.78 -5.35 12.70
C ARG A 225 6.12 -6.09 11.39
N PRO A 226 5.40 -7.17 11.03
CA PRO A 226 5.73 -8.00 9.88
C PRO A 226 5.91 -7.21 8.57
N HIS A 227 5.08 -6.17 8.36
CA HIS A 227 5.09 -5.32 7.18
C HIS A 227 5.84 -3.99 7.39
N SER A 228 6.86 -3.99 8.26
CA SER A 228 7.77 -2.85 8.40
C SER A 228 8.49 -2.56 7.08
N LEU A 229 8.66 -1.28 6.75
CA LEU A 229 9.50 -0.84 5.63
C LEU A 229 10.98 -0.68 6.05
N MET A 230 11.26 -0.65 7.35
CA MET A 230 12.63 -0.70 7.86
C MET A 230 13.13 -2.15 7.75
N PRO A 231 14.23 -2.41 7.01
CA PRO A 231 14.78 -3.74 6.88
C PRO A 231 15.56 -4.16 8.12
N LYS A 232 15.80 -5.47 8.24
CA LYS A 232 16.84 -6.02 9.10
C LYS A 232 18.21 -5.73 8.48
N VAL A 233 18.93 -4.77 9.07
CA VAL A 233 20.21 -4.26 8.54
C VAL A 233 21.39 -5.14 8.93
N PHE A 234 21.35 -5.80 10.08
CA PHE A 234 22.43 -6.65 10.58
C PHE A 234 22.05 -8.13 10.53
N ALA A 235 22.94 -8.93 9.96
CA ALA A 235 22.85 -10.39 9.92
C ALA A 235 24.08 -11.04 10.58
N GLY A 236 23.91 -12.29 11.00
CA GLY A 236 25.00 -13.12 11.54
C GLY A 236 25.37 -12.81 12.99
N ALA A 237 26.53 -13.35 13.40
CA ALA A 237 27.01 -13.23 14.77
C ALA A 237 27.23 -11.76 15.17
N GLY A 238 26.77 -11.38 16.37
CA GLY A 238 26.90 -10.03 16.92
C GLY A 238 25.87 -9.02 16.41
N ALA A 239 24.88 -9.42 15.59
CA ALA A 239 23.82 -8.53 15.13
C ALA A 239 23.02 -7.89 16.29
N GLU A 240 22.70 -8.65 17.33
CA GLU A 240 22.02 -8.15 18.53
C GLU A 240 22.86 -7.08 19.26
N GLN A 241 24.17 -7.32 19.41
CA GLN A 241 25.07 -6.36 20.04
C GLN A 241 25.19 -5.06 19.23
N LYS A 242 25.27 -5.15 17.89
CA LYS A 242 25.26 -3.95 17.02
C LYS A 242 23.97 -3.15 17.17
N ALA A 243 22.83 -3.83 17.28
CA ALA A 243 21.56 -3.18 17.52
C ALA A 243 21.50 -2.50 18.89
N ALA A 244 22.04 -3.15 19.93
CA ALA A 244 22.16 -2.57 21.27
C ALA A 244 23.11 -1.35 21.31
N ASP A 245 24.25 -1.42 20.63
CA ASP A 245 25.21 -0.30 20.51
C ASP A 245 24.55 0.92 19.83
N LEU A 246 23.80 0.70 18.74
CA LEU A 246 23.03 1.74 18.07
C LEU A 246 21.92 2.32 18.96
N ALA A 247 21.17 1.48 19.65
CA ALA A 247 20.15 1.94 20.59
C ALA A 247 20.76 2.79 21.71
N ALA A 248 21.92 2.38 22.25
CA ALA A 248 22.64 3.16 23.26
C ALA A 248 23.05 4.54 22.71
N MET A 249 23.55 4.61 21.48
CA MET A 249 23.87 5.89 20.82
C MET A 249 22.63 6.77 20.61
N LEU A 250 21.55 6.22 20.05
CA LEU A 250 20.33 6.96 19.71
C LEU A 250 19.56 7.46 20.93
N THR A 251 19.85 6.89 22.10
CA THR A 251 19.26 7.30 23.38
C THR A 251 20.23 8.04 24.30
N GLN A 252 21.47 8.27 23.86
CA GLN A 252 22.51 8.85 24.69
C GLN A 252 22.11 10.26 25.16
N GLY A 253 22.20 10.50 26.46
CA GLY A 253 21.88 11.81 27.07
C GLY A 253 20.39 12.16 27.06
N ALA A 254 19.50 11.27 26.61
CA ALA A 254 18.08 11.54 26.61
C ALA A 254 17.51 11.62 28.03
N THR A 255 16.69 12.64 28.27
CA THR A 255 15.92 12.79 29.51
C THR A 255 14.42 12.76 29.14
N PRO A 256 13.76 11.60 29.18
CA PRO A 256 12.34 11.49 28.86
C PRO A 256 11.51 12.40 29.77
N LYS A 257 10.52 13.08 29.21
CA LYS A 257 9.59 13.89 29.99
C LYS A 257 8.87 13.02 31.00
N ALA A 258 8.96 13.38 32.28
CA ALA A 258 8.12 12.79 33.31
C ALA A 258 6.67 13.19 33.02
N GLY A 259 5.80 12.20 32.86
CA GLY A 259 4.38 12.40 32.68
C GLY A 259 3.67 11.09 32.93
N ALA A 260 2.91 11.05 34.02
CA ALA A 260 2.04 9.92 34.30
C ALA A 260 0.74 10.14 33.53
N VAL A 261 0.37 9.17 32.71
CA VAL A 261 -0.98 9.08 32.16
C VAL A 261 -1.86 8.47 33.25
N ASP A 262 -3.01 9.08 33.55
CA ASP A 262 -3.97 8.47 34.47
C ASP A 262 -4.60 7.24 33.81
N LEU A 263 -4.12 6.06 34.18
CA LEU A 263 -4.56 4.78 33.62
C LEU A 263 -6.05 4.50 33.90
N LYS A 264 -6.68 5.19 34.87
CA LYS A 264 -8.12 5.09 35.12
C LYS A 264 -8.97 5.61 33.96
N LEU A 265 -8.37 6.39 33.06
CA LEU A 265 -9.02 6.94 31.85
C LEU A 265 -9.07 5.94 30.68
N ALA A 266 -8.56 4.72 30.86
CA ALA A 266 -8.57 3.69 29.82
C ALA A 266 -9.97 3.38 29.24
N PRO A 267 -11.08 3.37 30.02
CA PRO A 267 -12.42 3.18 29.45
C PRO A 267 -12.82 4.28 28.45
N GLN A 268 -12.54 5.56 28.76
CA GLN A 268 -12.78 6.69 27.86
C GLN A 268 -11.91 6.58 26.61
N GLY A 269 -10.64 6.23 26.76
CA GLY A 269 -9.74 5.97 25.65
C GLY A 269 -10.19 4.84 24.73
N GLY A 270 -10.79 3.79 25.29
CA GLY A 270 -11.37 2.69 24.50
C GLY A 270 -12.55 3.13 23.65
N ALA A 271 -13.40 4.02 24.18
CA ALA A 271 -14.49 4.63 23.41
C ALA A 271 -13.95 5.52 22.27
N LEU A 272 -12.91 6.33 22.54
CA LEU A 272 -12.22 7.10 21.50
C LEU A 272 -11.62 6.20 20.42
N PHE A 273 -10.93 5.13 20.80
CA PHE A 273 -10.32 4.18 19.85
C PHE A 273 -11.37 3.59 18.89
N ALA A 274 -12.55 3.26 19.40
CA ALA A 274 -13.65 2.75 18.57
C ALA A 274 -14.24 3.84 17.67
N ASN A 275 -14.56 5.02 18.23
CA ASN A 275 -15.23 6.10 17.51
C ASN A 275 -14.35 6.75 16.43
N LEU A 276 -13.04 6.80 16.66
CA LEU A 276 -12.06 7.29 15.68
C LEU A 276 -11.73 6.25 14.60
N GLY A 277 -12.27 5.03 14.71
CA GLY A 277 -12.07 3.96 13.73
C GLY A 277 -10.63 3.41 13.71
N CYS A 278 -9.88 3.52 14.82
CA CYS A 278 -8.48 3.09 14.88
C CYS A 278 -8.28 1.62 14.45
N ILE A 279 -9.31 0.79 14.67
CA ILE A 279 -9.36 -0.64 14.32
C ILE A 279 -9.34 -0.93 12.81
N ALA A 280 -9.54 0.08 11.96
CA ALA A 280 -9.41 -0.03 10.51
C ALA A 280 -7.95 -0.30 10.11
N CYS A 281 -7.00 0.40 10.73
CA CYS A 281 -5.57 0.30 10.41
C CYS A 281 -4.75 -0.46 11.48
N HIS A 282 -5.20 -0.45 12.74
CA HIS A 282 -4.49 -1.03 13.87
C HIS A 282 -5.21 -2.25 14.44
N GLN A 283 -4.44 -3.21 14.95
CA GLN A 283 -4.99 -4.24 15.83
C GLN A 283 -5.35 -3.61 17.18
N ARG A 284 -6.26 -4.25 17.92
CA ARG A 284 -6.45 -3.86 19.33
C ARG A 284 -5.15 -4.13 20.11
N PRO A 285 -4.81 -3.32 21.13
CA PRO A 285 -3.59 -3.53 21.92
C PRO A 285 -3.50 -4.91 22.59
N ASP A 286 -4.65 -5.48 22.94
CA ASP A 286 -4.79 -6.79 23.58
C ASP A 286 -4.93 -7.94 22.58
N ALA A 287 -4.95 -7.65 21.27
CA ALA A 287 -5.10 -8.68 20.24
C ALA A 287 -3.90 -9.64 20.26
N GLU A 288 -4.19 -10.93 20.11
CA GLU A 288 -3.18 -11.99 20.00
C GLU A 288 -3.30 -12.78 18.70
N GLY A 289 -2.19 -13.41 18.31
CA GLY A 289 -2.13 -14.22 17.11
C GLY A 289 -1.97 -13.41 15.82
N LYS A 290 -2.23 -14.09 14.69
CA LYS A 290 -2.09 -13.52 13.36
C LYS A 290 -3.35 -12.73 13.01
N ASP A 291 -3.17 -11.48 12.58
CA ASP A 291 -4.26 -10.67 12.04
C ASP A 291 -4.51 -11.04 10.57
N SER A 292 -5.78 -11.24 10.21
CA SER A 292 -6.17 -11.57 8.84
C SER A 292 -6.32 -10.33 7.94
N GLN A 293 -6.33 -9.13 8.53
CA GLN A 293 -6.54 -7.85 7.84
C GLN A 293 -5.25 -7.04 7.69
N ASP A 294 -4.11 -7.64 8.03
CA ASP A 294 -2.79 -7.03 7.95
C ASP A 294 -2.69 -5.65 8.65
N ARG A 295 -3.35 -5.53 9.80
CA ARG A 295 -3.35 -4.30 10.59
C ARG A 295 -2.09 -4.19 11.45
N VAL A 296 -1.70 -2.96 11.76
CA VAL A 296 -0.51 -2.65 12.57
C VAL A 296 -0.67 -3.18 14.00
N PRO A 297 0.21 -4.09 14.46
CA PRO A 297 0.18 -4.58 15.84
C PRO A 297 0.39 -3.46 16.87
N MET A 298 -0.41 -3.47 17.94
CA MET A 298 -0.30 -2.50 19.06
C MET A 298 0.09 -3.16 20.39
N GLY A 299 0.45 -4.45 20.38
CA GLY A 299 0.78 -5.20 21.58
C GLY A 299 2.01 -4.70 22.35
N HIS A 300 2.87 -3.89 21.73
CA HIS A 300 4.13 -3.42 22.32
C HIS A 300 4.09 -1.94 22.74
N ILE A 301 2.92 -1.32 22.92
CA ILE A 301 2.88 0.13 23.23
C ILE A 301 3.49 0.43 24.61
N ALA A 302 3.15 -0.36 25.64
CA ALA A 302 3.59 -0.15 27.02
C ALA A 302 5.11 -0.29 27.21
N ASP A 303 5.77 -1.20 26.49
CA ASP A 303 7.22 -1.41 26.54
C ASP A 303 7.99 -0.63 25.45
N LYS A 304 7.30 -0.07 24.44
CA LYS A 304 7.88 0.83 23.43
C LYS A 304 8.01 2.27 23.90
N TRP A 305 6.91 2.87 24.36
CA TRP A 305 6.80 4.32 24.52
C TRP A 305 7.08 4.81 25.93
N HIS A 306 7.64 6.00 26.04
CA HIS A 306 7.47 6.85 27.22
C HIS A 306 6.05 7.47 27.19
N PRO A 307 5.28 7.44 28.31
CA PRO A 307 3.87 7.84 28.29
C PRO A 307 3.60 9.26 27.77
N ALA A 308 4.39 10.25 28.21
CA ALA A 308 4.24 11.63 27.74
C ALA A 308 4.49 11.76 26.23
N ALA A 309 5.50 11.05 25.71
CA ALA A 309 5.80 11.07 24.28
C ALA A 309 4.75 10.35 23.43
N LEU A 310 4.07 9.33 23.99
CA LEU A 310 2.92 8.71 23.33
C LEU A 310 1.78 9.73 23.16
N MET A 311 1.47 10.52 24.19
CA MET A 311 0.45 11.56 24.08
C MET A 311 0.82 12.59 23.01
N GLU A 312 2.06 13.08 23.01
CA GLU A 312 2.53 14.05 22.00
C GLU A 312 2.45 13.47 20.57
N TYR A 313 2.75 12.18 20.40
CA TYR A 313 2.59 11.50 19.11
C TYR A 313 1.12 11.38 18.69
N LEU A 314 0.20 11.09 19.63
CA LEU A 314 -1.22 10.98 19.33
C LEU A 314 -1.83 12.34 18.92
N GLN A 315 -1.30 13.44 19.46
CA GLN A 315 -1.70 14.79 19.08
C GLN A 315 -1.21 15.16 17.68
N ASP A 316 0.06 14.88 17.36
CA ASP A 316 0.65 15.15 16.04
C ASP A 316 1.56 14.00 15.55
N PRO A 317 0.97 13.00 14.86
CA PRO A 317 1.72 11.87 14.32
C PRO A 317 2.75 12.25 13.25
N ALA A 318 2.55 13.37 12.56
CA ALA A 318 3.36 13.79 11.41
C ALA A 318 4.64 14.54 11.82
N LYS A 319 4.69 15.09 13.05
CA LYS A 319 5.81 15.88 13.58
C LYS A 319 7.21 15.30 13.34
N HIS A 320 7.35 13.97 13.46
CA HIS A 320 8.65 13.28 13.33
C HIS A 320 8.73 12.34 12.12
N TYR A 321 7.62 12.21 11.39
CA TYR A 321 7.53 11.43 10.17
C TYR A 321 6.43 12.03 9.28
N PRO A 322 6.76 13.04 8.45
CA PRO A 322 5.77 13.74 7.62
C PRO A 322 5.02 12.82 6.65
N ALA A 323 5.61 11.69 6.26
CA ALA A 323 4.99 10.68 5.40
C ALA A 323 4.20 9.62 6.19
N THR A 324 3.88 9.87 7.46
CA THR A 324 3.00 8.99 8.23
C THR A 324 1.64 8.86 7.56
N ARG A 325 1.07 7.64 7.61
CA ARG A 325 -0.30 7.39 7.17
C ARG A 325 -1.34 7.66 8.25
N MET A 326 -0.91 7.78 9.51
CA MET A 326 -1.82 8.08 10.62
C MET A 326 -2.27 9.55 10.49
N PRO A 327 -3.58 9.81 10.33
CA PRO A 327 -4.07 11.18 10.16
C PRO A 327 -3.94 11.97 11.45
N HIS A 328 -3.97 13.30 11.32
CA HIS A 328 -4.06 14.19 12.46
C HIS A 328 -5.52 14.26 12.95
N PHE A 329 -5.84 13.53 14.01
CA PHE A 329 -7.21 13.45 14.56
C PHE A 329 -7.67 14.72 15.28
N ARG A 330 -6.76 15.68 15.51
CA ARG A 330 -7.02 16.94 16.26
C ARG A 330 -7.49 16.65 17.68
N LEU A 331 -6.84 15.68 18.33
CA LEU A 331 -7.09 15.34 19.71
C LEU A 331 -6.64 16.47 20.62
N GLU A 332 -7.52 16.87 21.54
CA GLU A 332 -7.13 17.72 22.66
C GLU A 332 -6.24 16.94 23.64
N GLU A 333 -5.53 17.64 24.53
CA GLU A 333 -4.64 17.00 25.51
C GLU A 333 -5.34 15.94 26.37
N GLU A 334 -6.59 16.20 26.76
CA GLU A 334 -7.39 15.26 27.54
C GLU A 334 -7.70 13.98 26.74
N GLU A 335 -8.15 14.10 25.50
CA GLU A 335 -8.47 12.96 24.63
C GLU A 335 -7.22 12.13 24.32
N ALA A 336 -6.09 12.80 24.07
CA ALA A 336 -4.79 12.15 23.87
C ALA A 336 -4.35 11.38 25.12
N SER A 337 -4.58 11.93 26.32
CA SER A 337 -4.31 11.27 27.60
C SER A 337 -5.21 10.04 27.80
N GLN A 338 -6.52 10.16 27.55
CA GLN A 338 -7.47 9.05 27.63
C GLN A 338 -7.08 7.92 26.67
N LEU A 339 -6.81 8.25 25.41
CA LEU A 339 -6.39 7.27 24.40
C LEU A 339 -5.05 6.62 24.78
N ALA A 340 -4.06 7.39 25.24
CA ALA A 340 -2.80 6.86 25.74
C ALA A 340 -3.02 5.89 26.91
N ALA A 341 -3.94 6.20 27.84
CA ALA A 341 -4.28 5.33 28.97
C ALA A 341 -4.78 3.97 28.48
N TYR A 342 -5.72 3.97 27.53
CA TYR A 342 -6.24 2.75 26.92
C TYR A 342 -5.14 1.90 26.28
N LEU A 343 -4.27 2.52 25.49
CA LEU A 343 -3.18 1.82 24.80
C LEU A 343 -2.15 1.25 25.78
N LEU A 344 -1.79 1.99 26.83
CA LEU A 344 -0.82 1.57 27.83
C LEU A 344 -1.35 0.43 28.71
N VAL A 345 -2.63 0.49 29.12
CA VAL A 345 -3.24 -0.55 29.97
C VAL A 345 -3.43 -1.87 29.21
N ASN A 346 -3.84 -1.81 27.94
CA ASN A 346 -4.23 -3.00 27.18
C ASN A 346 -3.10 -3.58 26.31
N SER A 347 -1.95 -2.91 26.23
CA SER A 347 -0.77 -3.49 25.56
C SER A 347 0.05 -4.34 26.53
N ARG A 348 0.86 -5.23 25.96
CA ARG A 348 1.67 -6.18 26.71
C ARG A 348 2.97 -5.51 27.15
N LEU A 349 3.38 -5.79 28.37
CA LEU A 349 4.72 -5.46 28.84
C LEU A 349 5.64 -6.65 28.60
N VAL A 350 6.30 -6.69 27.44
CA VAL A 350 7.29 -7.73 27.17
C VAL A 350 8.57 -7.40 27.94
N LYS A 351 9.03 -8.34 28.76
CA LYS A 351 10.32 -8.21 29.45
C LYS A 351 11.44 -8.43 28.45
N ARG A 352 12.01 -7.33 27.94
CA ARG A 352 13.10 -7.34 26.97
C ARG A 352 14.44 -7.54 27.66
N GLN A 353 15.32 -8.33 27.06
CA GLN A 353 16.67 -8.54 27.56
C GLN A 353 17.55 -7.38 27.08
N ALA A 354 17.87 -6.45 27.97
CA ALA A 354 18.75 -5.35 27.64
C ALA A 354 20.20 -5.85 27.56
N LEU A 355 20.74 -5.92 26.34
CA LEU A 355 22.18 -5.97 26.15
C LEU A 355 22.76 -4.59 26.44
N ALA A 356 23.91 -4.55 27.12
CA ALA A 356 24.63 -3.31 27.35
C ALA A 356 25.27 -2.84 26.03
N GLY A 357 24.74 -1.76 25.46
CA GLY A 357 25.27 -1.14 24.26
C GLY A 357 26.39 -0.12 24.55
N ASP A 358 27.27 0.07 23.58
CA ASP A 358 28.31 1.09 23.56
C ASP A 358 27.95 2.18 22.55
N ALA A 359 27.69 3.40 23.04
CA ALA A 359 27.28 4.53 22.21
C ALA A 359 28.36 4.96 21.20
N THR A 360 29.65 4.79 21.50
CA THR A 360 30.74 5.13 20.57
C THR A 360 30.78 4.14 19.40
N ARG A 361 30.61 2.84 19.68
CA ARG A 361 30.44 1.84 18.61
C ARG A 361 29.15 2.10 17.81
N GLY A 362 28.06 2.44 18.49
CA GLY A 362 26.80 2.83 17.87
C GLY A 362 26.93 4.01 16.90
N ALA A 363 27.69 5.04 17.28
CA ALA A 363 27.93 6.21 16.43
C ALA A 363 28.69 5.83 15.14
N THR A 364 29.64 4.90 15.24
CA THR A 364 30.34 4.37 14.06
C THR A 364 29.38 3.57 13.17
N LEU A 365 28.56 2.71 13.77
CA LEU A 365 27.56 1.90 13.06
C LEU A 365 26.52 2.74 12.33
N LEU A 366 26.11 3.87 12.91
CA LEU A 366 25.10 4.76 12.33
C LEU A 366 25.48 5.21 10.91
N VAL A 367 26.77 5.44 10.69
CA VAL A 367 27.34 5.81 9.38
C VAL A 367 27.64 4.57 8.55
N SER A 368 28.38 3.61 9.10
CA SER A 368 28.87 2.46 8.31
C SER A 368 27.77 1.51 7.86
N ALA A 369 26.66 1.43 8.59
CA ALA A 369 25.49 0.62 8.23
C ALA A 369 24.51 1.36 7.30
N GLY A 370 24.78 2.63 6.97
CA GLY A 370 23.96 3.41 6.04
C GLY A 370 22.61 3.86 6.60
N CYS A 371 22.42 3.91 7.92
CA CYS A 371 21.15 4.30 8.55
C CYS A 371 20.65 5.67 8.06
N LEU A 372 21.58 6.60 7.84
CA LEU A 372 21.28 7.96 7.42
C LEU A 372 20.88 8.09 5.94
N ASN A 373 21.13 7.07 5.11
CA ASN A 373 20.67 7.04 3.72
C ASN A 373 19.13 7.11 3.67
N CYS A 374 18.44 6.47 4.64
CA CYS A 374 16.98 6.44 4.71
C CYS A 374 16.41 7.46 5.71
N HIS A 375 16.97 7.58 6.92
CA HIS A 375 16.37 8.31 8.04
C HIS A 375 16.75 9.81 8.13
N ALA A 376 17.22 10.39 7.02
CA ALA A 376 17.72 11.76 6.88
C ALA A 376 19.01 12.07 7.67
N GLY A 377 20.11 12.23 6.94
CA GLY A 377 21.39 12.72 7.44
C GLY A 377 22.50 12.53 6.39
N MET A 378 22.80 13.56 5.59
CA MET A 378 23.80 13.56 4.51
C MET A 378 23.55 12.56 3.34
N PRO A 379 23.93 12.92 2.09
CA PRO A 379 23.85 12.00 0.96
C PRO A 379 24.89 10.86 1.07
N ALA A 380 24.55 9.75 0.42
CA ALA A 380 24.89 8.39 0.80
C ALA A 380 26.38 8.01 0.83
N THR A 381 26.64 7.03 1.70
CA THR A 381 27.75 6.07 1.64
C THR A 381 27.98 5.48 0.24
N THR A 382 29.15 4.87 0.03
CA THR A 382 29.67 4.21 -1.20
C THR A 382 28.86 2.97 -1.66
N GLN A 383 27.55 3.08 -1.84
CA GLN A 383 26.71 2.01 -2.37
C GLN A 383 26.79 1.94 -3.90
N PRO A 384 26.64 0.74 -4.50
CA PRO A 384 26.61 0.59 -5.95
C PRO A 384 25.39 1.28 -6.56
N THR A 385 25.54 1.81 -7.78
CA THR A 385 24.44 2.45 -8.53
C THR A 385 23.31 1.46 -8.84
N LEU A 386 22.11 1.97 -9.15
CA LEU A 386 20.98 1.12 -9.56
C LEU A 386 21.34 0.23 -10.76
N ALA A 387 21.96 0.81 -11.79
CA ALA A 387 22.41 0.04 -12.95
C ALA A 387 23.37 -1.12 -12.59
N THR A 388 24.18 -0.96 -11.52
CA THR A 388 25.09 -2.01 -11.06
C THR A 388 24.33 -3.13 -10.36
N VAL A 389 23.39 -2.81 -9.47
CA VAL A 389 22.62 -3.84 -8.76
C VAL A 389 21.60 -4.55 -9.64
N LEU A 390 21.08 -3.89 -10.68
CA LEU A 390 20.23 -4.55 -11.68
C LEU A 390 20.97 -5.70 -12.40
N LYS A 391 22.27 -5.54 -12.67
CA LYS A 391 23.11 -6.60 -13.26
C LYS A 391 23.38 -7.76 -12.32
N ALA A 392 23.25 -7.55 -11.00
CA ALA A 392 23.44 -8.59 -10.00
C ALA A 392 22.28 -9.59 -9.96
N GLY A 393 21.11 -9.23 -10.51
CA GLY A 393 19.93 -10.09 -10.59
C GLY A 393 19.42 -10.51 -9.22
N ASP A 394 19.33 -11.81 -8.99
CA ASP A 394 18.79 -12.42 -7.76
C ASP A 394 19.80 -12.49 -6.61
N LYS A 395 20.61 -11.44 -6.45
CA LYS A 395 21.61 -11.31 -5.38
C LYS A 395 21.34 -10.07 -4.54
N GLY A 396 21.94 -9.98 -3.35
CA GLY A 396 21.74 -8.85 -2.45
C GLY A 396 20.29 -8.75 -1.97
N CYS A 397 19.70 -7.56 -1.95
CA CYS A 397 18.34 -7.34 -1.41
C CYS A 397 17.23 -8.12 -2.13
N LEU A 398 17.45 -8.58 -3.37
CA LEU A 398 16.49 -9.37 -4.15
C LEU A 398 16.75 -10.88 -4.09
N ALA A 399 17.73 -11.30 -3.29
CA ALA A 399 18.10 -12.68 -3.13
C ALA A 399 16.99 -13.52 -2.45
N PRO A 400 16.75 -14.77 -2.93
CA PRO A 400 15.71 -15.64 -2.38
C PRO A 400 16.07 -16.23 -1.01
N ASP A 401 17.34 -16.16 -0.60
CA ASP A 401 17.84 -16.74 0.65
C ASP A 401 18.95 -15.90 1.28
N ASP A 402 19.21 -16.14 2.57
CA ASP A 402 20.19 -15.37 3.36
C ASP A 402 21.62 -15.53 2.84
N LYS A 403 21.97 -16.70 2.30
CA LYS A 403 23.32 -16.98 1.80
C LYS A 403 23.63 -16.12 0.58
N THR A 404 22.67 -15.96 -0.32
CA THR A 404 22.79 -15.14 -1.54
C THR A 404 22.54 -13.64 -1.28
N ARG A 405 21.81 -13.30 -0.21
CA ARG A 405 21.67 -11.92 0.30
C ARG A 405 22.97 -11.38 0.88
N ALA A 406 23.75 -12.26 1.52
CA ALA A 406 25.01 -11.92 2.19
C ALA A 406 24.83 -10.79 3.22
N THR A 407 25.45 -9.64 3.00
CA THR A 407 25.39 -8.49 3.94
C THR A 407 24.39 -7.43 3.52
N ALA A 408 23.58 -7.67 2.49
CA ALA A 408 22.56 -6.73 2.05
C ALA A 408 21.40 -6.70 3.08
N PRO A 409 20.74 -5.53 3.27
CA PRO A 409 19.58 -5.43 4.15
C PRO A 409 18.46 -6.40 3.75
N ASP A 410 17.81 -6.98 4.75
CA ASP A 410 16.68 -7.90 4.56
C ASP A 410 15.35 -7.19 4.81
N PHE A 411 14.59 -6.98 3.74
CA PHE A 411 13.26 -6.37 3.77
C PHE A 411 12.13 -7.38 4.05
N ALA A 412 12.46 -8.65 4.32
CA ALA A 412 11.51 -9.74 4.51
C ALA A 412 10.48 -9.85 3.38
N LEU A 413 10.94 -9.65 2.14
CA LEU A 413 10.10 -9.65 0.95
C LEU A 413 9.44 -11.01 0.76
N THR A 414 8.12 -11.01 0.56
CA THR A 414 7.39 -12.21 0.14
C THR A 414 7.71 -12.57 -1.31
N ALA A 415 7.46 -13.82 -1.71
CA ALA A 415 7.65 -14.26 -3.10
C ALA A 415 6.88 -13.39 -4.11
N ALA A 416 5.67 -12.93 -3.75
CA ALA A 416 4.88 -12.02 -4.57
C ALA A 416 5.56 -10.65 -4.71
N GLN A 417 6.04 -10.06 -3.61
CA GLN A 417 6.75 -8.78 -3.63
C GLN A 417 8.07 -8.85 -4.41
N HIS A 418 8.84 -9.95 -4.27
CA HIS A 418 10.02 -10.21 -5.11
C HIS A 418 9.65 -10.20 -6.59
N ALA A 419 8.59 -10.92 -6.97
CA ALA A 419 8.16 -11.00 -8.36
C ALA A 419 7.67 -9.64 -8.88
N SER A 420 6.94 -8.87 -8.06
CA SER A 420 6.51 -7.49 -8.38
C SER A 420 7.70 -6.56 -8.59
N LEU A 421 8.67 -6.54 -7.68
CA LEU A 421 9.90 -5.75 -7.82
C LEU A 421 10.65 -6.14 -9.09
N LYS A 422 10.86 -7.44 -9.37
CA LYS A 422 11.53 -7.88 -10.60
C LYS A 422 10.78 -7.46 -11.86
N ALA A 423 9.45 -7.61 -11.88
CA ALA A 423 8.61 -7.20 -13.01
C ALA A 423 8.72 -5.70 -13.28
N PHE A 424 8.78 -4.88 -12.23
CA PHE A 424 8.97 -3.44 -12.35
C PHE A 424 10.39 -3.07 -12.77
N LEU A 425 11.42 -3.69 -12.17
CA LEU A 425 12.83 -3.43 -12.48
C LEU A 425 13.24 -3.86 -13.90
N ALA A 426 12.46 -4.72 -14.54
CA ALA A 426 12.62 -5.08 -15.95
C ALA A 426 12.09 -4.01 -16.92
N THR A 427 11.43 -2.95 -16.43
CA THR A 427 10.98 -1.80 -17.24
C THR A 427 12.09 -0.77 -17.44
N ASP A 428 11.79 0.33 -18.15
CA ASP A 428 12.68 1.48 -18.28
C ASP A 428 12.68 2.42 -17.06
N LEU A 429 11.89 2.11 -16.03
CA LEU A 429 11.71 2.89 -14.80
C LEU A 429 11.15 4.32 -15.05
N ALA A 430 10.76 4.65 -16.28
CA ALA A 430 10.29 5.99 -16.63
C ALA A 430 9.03 6.38 -15.86
N SER A 431 8.22 5.39 -15.45
CA SER A 431 7.03 5.61 -14.63
C SER A 431 7.32 6.21 -13.26
N LEU A 432 8.55 6.15 -12.73
CA LEU A 432 8.92 6.83 -11.47
C LEU A 432 8.88 8.34 -11.62
N LYS A 433 9.11 8.85 -12.84
CA LYS A 433 9.16 10.29 -13.16
C LYS A 433 7.77 10.91 -13.30
N GLN A 434 6.71 10.09 -13.25
CA GLN A 434 5.33 10.55 -13.39
C GLN A 434 4.60 10.50 -12.05
N ASP A 435 3.98 11.62 -11.67
CA ASP A 435 2.87 11.60 -10.72
C ASP A 435 1.57 11.41 -11.52
N THR A 436 0.70 10.53 -11.03
CA THR A 436 -0.59 10.24 -11.67
C THR A 436 -1.64 10.17 -10.57
N PRO A 437 -2.25 11.31 -10.20
CA PRO A 437 -3.24 11.40 -9.11
C PRO A 437 -4.38 10.37 -9.23
N ALA A 438 -4.75 10.01 -10.46
CA ALA A 438 -5.74 8.98 -10.77
C ALA A 438 -5.39 7.58 -10.22
N GLU A 439 -4.12 7.31 -9.93
CA GLU A 439 -3.62 6.09 -9.29
C GLU A 439 -3.20 6.30 -7.83
N SER A 440 -2.79 7.51 -7.44
CA SER A 440 -2.37 7.84 -6.07
C SER A 440 -3.47 7.66 -5.03
N ILE A 441 -4.75 7.81 -5.39
CA ILE A 441 -5.93 7.59 -4.52
C ILE A 441 -6.09 6.10 -4.11
N ARG A 442 -5.34 5.16 -4.71
CA ARG A 442 -5.44 3.72 -4.44
C ARG A 442 -4.36 3.18 -3.50
N ALA A 443 -3.26 3.91 -3.30
CA ALA A 443 -2.12 3.43 -2.51
C ALA A 443 -2.35 3.49 -0.98
N THR A 444 -3.43 4.12 -0.55
CA THR A 444 -3.99 4.01 0.80
C THR A 444 -4.97 2.84 0.84
N PRO A 445 -4.65 1.73 1.55
CA PRO A 445 -5.69 0.78 1.92
C PRO A 445 -6.75 1.49 2.79
N PRO A 446 -8.01 0.98 2.81
CA PRO A 446 -9.11 1.56 3.58
C PRO A 446 -8.79 1.74 5.07
#